data_AF-A0A3A4SCN9-F1
#
_entry.id   AF-A0A3A4SCN9-F1
#
_cell.length_a   1.000
_cell.length_b   1.000
_cell.length_c   1.000
_cell.angle_alpha   90.00
_cell.angle_beta   90.00
_cell.angle_gamma   90.00
#
_symmetry.space_group_name_H-M   'P 1'
#
loop_
_entity.id
_entity.type
_entity.pdbx_description
1 polymer ?
#
loop_
_entity_poly.entity_id
_entity_poly.type
_entity_poly.pdbx_seq_one_letter_code
_entity_poly.pdbx_strand_id
1 'polypeptide(L)'
;MDEKTFKHEMEKAKTLKNLEPDRTEYWIGYQLGIHRAYYGEKFGTDEDHLLWIGPGASTGNQRRDQRHQGYKDGFSKKSLVNYGRDCMNDPIHATG
;
A
#
# COMPACT_ATOMS: atom_id res chain seq x y z
N MET A 1 -1.77 12.74 6.78
CA MET A 1 -1.85 12.94 5.30
C MET A 1 -2.57 14.25 5.07
N ASP A 2 -2.14 15.11 4.14
CA ASP A 2 -2.98 16.23 3.69
C ASP A 2 -3.93 15.80 2.55
N GLU A 3 -4.97 16.61 2.32
CA GLU A 3 -6.05 16.30 1.37
C GLU A 3 -5.56 16.23 -0.08
N LYS A 4 -4.58 17.06 -0.47
CA LYS A 4 -4.04 17.09 -1.84
C LYS A 4 -3.29 15.79 -2.14
N THR A 5 -2.42 15.36 -1.23
CA THR A 5 -1.72 14.07 -1.35
C THR A 5 -2.69 12.90 -1.30
N PHE A 6 -3.72 12.94 -0.44
CA PHE A 6 -4.76 11.91 -0.42
C PHE A 6 -5.45 11.75 -1.77
N LYS A 7 -5.97 12.85 -2.34
CA LYS A 7 -6.66 12.83 -3.64
C LYS A 7 -5.74 12.37 -4.76
N HIS A 8 -4.51 12.88 -4.81
CA HIS A 8 -3.54 12.51 -5.83
C HIS A 8 -3.22 11.01 -5.83
N GLU A 9 -2.90 10.46 -4.66
CA GLU A 9 -2.56 9.03 -4.52
C GLU A 9 -3.78 8.13 -4.77
N MET A 10 -4.97 8.57 -4.38
CA MET A 10 -6.21 7.85 -4.64
C MET A 10 -6.51 7.75 -6.14
N GLU A 11 -6.39 8.86 -6.88
CA GLU A 11 -6.60 8.85 -8.33
C GLU A 11 -5.54 8.00 -9.04
N LYS A 12 -4.27 8.13 -8.64
CA LYS A 12 -3.18 7.27 -9.16
C LYS A 12 -3.47 5.79 -8.96
N ALA A 13 -3.90 5.40 -7.76
CA ALA A 13 -4.22 4.01 -7.45
C ALA A 13 -5.41 3.47 -8.26
N LYS A 14 -6.45 4.30 -8.48
CA LYS A 14 -7.58 3.94 -9.35
C LYS A 14 -7.14 3.71 -10.79
N THR A 15 -6.28 4.59 -11.32
CA THR A 15 -5.73 4.45 -12.67
C THR A 15 -4.89 3.18 -12.79
N LEU A 16 -3.96 2.95 -11.86
CA LEU A 16 -3.06 1.80 -11.92
C LEU A 16 -3.77 0.47 -11.70
N LYS A 17 -4.83 0.43 -10.88
CA LYS A 17 -5.72 -0.74 -10.78
C LYS A 17 -6.28 -1.18 -12.14
N ASN A 18 -6.60 -0.22 -13.01
CA ASN A 18 -7.15 -0.52 -14.34
C ASN A 18 -6.06 -0.86 -15.36
N LEU A 19 -4.85 -0.33 -15.19
CA LEU A 19 -3.72 -0.58 -16.10
C LEU A 19 -2.95 -1.87 -15.77
N GLU A 20 -2.96 -2.29 -14.50
CA GLU A 20 -2.25 -3.47 -14.00
C GLU A 20 -3.24 -4.52 -13.45
N PRO A 21 -3.98 -5.25 -14.31
CA PRO A 21 -5.00 -6.20 -13.86
C PRO A 21 -4.44 -7.29 -12.95
N ASP A 22 -3.19 -7.71 -13.15
CA ASP A 22 -2.49 -8.72 -12.33
C ASP A 22 -2.13 -8.23 -10.92
N ARG A 23 -2.24 -6.92 -10.68
CA ARG A 23 -1.98 -6.24 -9.41
C ARG A 23 -3.23 -5.54 -8.86
N THR A 24 -4.42 -5.89 -9.37
CA THR A 24 -5.68 -5.31 -8.91
C THR A 24 -5.81 -5.35 -7.38
N GLU A 25 -5.44 -6.47 -6.77
CA GLU A 25 -5.54 -6.68 -5.33
C GLU A 25 -4.58 -5.80 -4.54
N TYR A 26 -3.37 -5.60 -5.05
CA TYR A 26 -2.41 -4.66 -4.51
C TYR A 26 -2.97 -3.23 -4.52
N TRP A 27 -3.51 -2.78 -5.66
CA TRP A 27 -4.07 -1.42 -5.75
C TRP A 27 -5.32 -1.21 -4.90
N ILE A 28 -6.11 -2.27 -4.65
CA ILE A 28 -7.20 -2.23 -3.66
C ILE A 28 -6.64 -2.04 -2.25
N GLY A 29 -5.62 -2.81 -1.87
CA GLY A 29 -4.92 -2.65 -0.60
C GLY A 29 -4.37 -1.25 -0.42
N TYR A 30 -3.67 -0.72 -1.43
CA TYR A 30 -3.08 0.61 -1.42
C TYR A 30 -4.10 1.72 -1.18
N GLN A 31 -5.28 1.63 -1.82
CA GLN A 31 -6.39 2.57 -1.57
C GLN A 31 -6.88 2.50 -0.12
N LEU A 32 -7.06 1.29 0.44
CA LEU A 32 -7.48 1.10 1.83
C LEU A 32 -6.45 1.66 2.81
N GLY A 33 -5.16 1.44 2.56
CA GLY A 33 -4.07 1.99 3.35
C GLY A 33 -4.05 3.51 3.35
N ILE A 34 -4.24 4.13 2.18
CA ILE A 34 -4.34 5.60 2.02
C ILE A 34 -5.54 6.15 2.77
N HIS A 35 -6.71 5.51 2.65
CA HIS A 35 -7.91 5.91 3.40
C HIS A 35 -7.65 5.90 4.90
N ARG A 36 -7.07 4.81 5.44
CA ARG A 36 -6.72 4.73 6.85
C ARG A 36 -5.69 5.79 7.25
N ALA A 37 -4.70 6.08 6.41
CA ALA A 37 -3.68 7.09 6.68
C ALA A 37 -4.20 8.55 6.64
N TYR A 38 -5.32 8.81 5.95
CA TYR A 38 -5.94 10.13 5.88
C TYR A 38 -7.03 10.33 6.94
N TYR A 39 -7.97 9.39 7.04
CA TYR A 39 -9.10 9.48 7.96
C TYR A 39 -8.77 8.98 9.37
N GLY A 40 -7.67 8.25 9.55
CA GLY A 40 -7.29 7.64 10.82
C GLY A 40 -8.34 6.65 11.29
N GLU A 41 -8.63 6.67 12.59
CA GLU A 41 -9.65 5.83 13.25
C GLU A 41 -11.08 6.08 12.74
N LYS A 42 -11.33 7.17 12.00
CA LYS A 42 -12.64 7.41 11.38
C LYS A 42 -12.91 6.50 10.18
N PHE A 43 -11.92 5.75 9.71
CA PHE A 43 -12.06 4.83 8.58
C PHE A 43 -11.80 3.38 9.00
N GLY A 44 -12.87 2.58 8.97
CA GLY A 44 -12.87 1.18 9.41
C GLY A 44 -12.69 1.03 10.92
N THR A 45 -12.75 -0.21 11.39
CA THR A 45 -12.42 -0.54 12.80
C THR A 45 -10.92 -0.85 12.94
N ASP A 46 -10.43 -0.85 14.18
CA ASP A 46 -9.06 -1.33 14.45
C ASP A 46 -8.91 -2.82 14.13
N GLU A 47 -9.99 -3.59 14.25
CA GLU A 47 -10.05 -4.99 13.86
C GLU A 47 -9.87 -5.15 12.34
N ASP A 48 -10.49 -4.29 11.53
CA ASP A 48 -10.26 -4.24 10.09
C ASP A 48 -8.79 -3.89 9.80
N HIS A 49 -8.23 -2.91 10.49
CA HIS A 49 -6.81 -2.55 10.34
C HIS A 49 -5.90 -3.75 10.63
N LEU A 50 -6.14 -4.47 11.73
CA LEU A 50 -5.40 -5.67 12.11
C LEU A 50 -5.60 -6.83 11.13
N LEU A 51 -6.78 -6.94 10.52
CA LEU A 51 -7.03 -7.91 9.46
C LEU A 51 -6.14 -7.67 8.23
N TRP A 52 -5.84 -6.40 7.93
CA TRP A 52 -5.04 -6.02 6.76
C TRP A 52 -3.54 -5.92 7.02
N ILE A 53 -3.11 -5.59 8.25
CA ILE A 53 -1.68 -5.39 8.58
C ILE A 53 -1.09 -6.50 9.47
N GLY A 54 -1.94 -7.30 10.11
CA GLY A 54 -1.54 -8.25 11.13
C GLY A 54 -0.86 -9.52 10.61
N PRO A 55 -0.36 -10.37 11.53
CA PRO A 55 0.41 -11.58 11.20
C PRO A 55 -0.37 -12.62 10.38
N GLY A 56 -1.70 -12.55 10.39
CA GLY A 56 -2.57 -13.40 9.57
C GLY A 56 -2.97 -12.80 8.22
N ALA A 57 -2.44 -11.64 7.83
CA ALA A 57 -2.84 -10.94 6.61
C ALA A 57 -2.16 -11.52 5.36
N SER A 58 -0.94 -12.03 5.48
CA SER A 58 -0.28 -12.84 4.43
C SER A 58 -0.49 -14.32 4.72
N THR A 59 -1.02 -15.05 3.74
CA THR A 59 -1.40 -16.47 3.91
C THR A 59 -0.92 -17.37 2.78
N GLY A 60 0.02 -16.90 1.96
CA GLY A 60 0.48 -17.59 0.75
C GLY A 60 -0.56 -17.59 -0.38
N ASN A 61 -1.69 -16.91 -0.18
CA ASN A 61 -2.65 -16.63 -1.24
C ASN A 61 -2.20 -15.35 -1.93
N GLN A 62 -1.75 -15.47 -3.17
CA GLN A 62 -1.22 -14.35 -3.95
C GLN A 62 -2.12 -13.10 -3.94
N ARG A 63 -3.45 -13.26 -4.01
CA ARG A 63 -4.37 -12.11 -3.94
C ARG A 63 -4.35 -11.44 -2.58
N ARG A 64 -4.34 -12.23 -1.51
CA ARG A 64 -4.31 -11.73 -0.14
C ARG A 64 -2.98 -11.08 0.19
N ASP A 65 -1.88 -11.68 -0.25
CA ASP A 65 -0.52 -11.17 -0.06
C ASP A 65 -0.32 -9.84 -0.81
N GLN A 66 -0.82 -9.75 -2.06
CA GLN A 66 -0.83 -8.49 -2.82
C GLN A 66 -1.62 -7.41 -2.08
N ARG A 67 -2.82 -7.74 -1.61
CA ARG A 67 -3.67 -6.78 -0.88
C ARG A 67 -3.05 -6.32 0.43
N HIS A 68 -2.44 -7.24 1.18
CA HIS A 68 -1.66 -6.93 2.39
C HIS A 68 -0.50 -5.98 2.09
N GLN A 69 0.28 -6.27 1.05
CA GLN A 69 1.42 -5.46 0.65
C GLN A 69 0.97 -4.05 0.23
N GLY A 70 -0.06 -3.97 -0.61
CA GLY A 70 -0.65 -2.69 -1.00
C GLY A 70 -1.12 -1.87 0.19
N TYR A 71 -1.81 -2.51 1.16
CA TYR A 71 -2.27 -1.85 2.37
C TYR A 71 -1.13 -1.23 3.17
N LYS A 72 -0.05 -1.98 3.39
CA LYS A 72 1.14 -1.49 4.08
C LYS A 72 1.77 -0.29 3.37
N ASP A 73 1.91 -0.36 2.06
CA ASP A 73 2.54 0.70 1.27
C ASP A 73 1.68 1.98 1.26
N GLY A 74 0.36 1.83 1.11
CA GLY A 74 -0.59 2.95 1.17
C GLY A 74 -0.70 3.57 2.56
N PHE A 75 -0.66 2.76 3.62
CA PHE A 75 -0.74 3.20 5.01
C PHE A 75 0.54 3.87 5.49
N SER A 76 1.69 3.26 5.20
CA SER A 76 3.00 3.80 5.55
C SER A 76 3.29 5.11 4.83
N LYS A 77 2.64 5.37 3.69
CA LYS A 77 2.93 6.52 2.82
C LYS A 77 4.43 6.69 2.68
N LYS A 78 5.14 5.64 2.26
CA LYS A 78 6.43 5.87 1.62
C LYS A 78 6.11 6.84 0.49
N SER A 79 6.42 8.10 0.74
CA SER A 79 6.20 9.19 -0.20
C SER A 79 6.78 8.72 -1.52
N LEU A 80 5.94 8.52 -2.54
CA LEU A 80 6.45 8.17 -3.87
C LEU A 80 7.31 9.31 -4.44
N VAL A 81 7.44 10.44 -3.74
CA VAL A 81 8.47 11.46 -3.97
C VAL A 81 9.89 10.88 -3.84
N ASN A 82 10.08 9.74 -3.16
CA ASN A 82 11.38 9.06 -3.05
C ASN A 82 11.51 7.73 -3.82
N TYR A 83 10.54 7.32 -4.64
CA TYR A 83 10.76 6.15 -5.52
C TYR A 83 11.77 6.41 -6.65
N GLY A 84 12.20 7.67 -6.85
CA GLY A 84 13.35 8.03 -7.68
C GLY A 84 14.70 8.06 -6.94
N ARG A 85 14.73 7.77 -5.63
CA ARG A 85 15.95 7.76 -4.82
C ARG A 85 16.24 6.38 -4.19
N ASP A 86 15.21 5.56 -4.00
CA ASP A 86 15.34 4.23 -3.39
C ASP A 86 15.79 3.14 -4.39
N CYS A 87 15.58 3.31 -5.70
CA CYS A 87 16.07 2.36 -6.72
C CYS A 87 17.60 2.41 -6.95
N MET A 88 18.34 3.26 -6.23
CA MET A 88 19.80 3.34 -6.24
C MET A 88 20.46 2.94 -4.91
N ASN A 89 19.72 2.45 -3.91
CA ASN A 89 20.28 2.14 -2.58
C ASN A 89 19.93 0.74 -2.07
N ASP A 90 19.84 -0.24 -2.98
CA ASP A 90 20.21 -1.61 -2.60
C ASP A 90 21.72 -1.76 -2.81
N PRO A 91 22.57 -1.67 -1.77
CA PRO A 91 23.79 -2.44 -1.79
C PRO A 91 23.34 -3.90 -1.83
N ILE A 92 23.37 -4.45 -3.04
CA ILE A 92 23.67 -5.86 -3.32
C ILE A 92 24.54 -6.36 -2.17
N HIS A 93 23.95 -7.15 -1.27
CA HIS A 93 24.70 -7.89 -0.27
C HIS A 93 25.48 -8.96 -1.03
N ALA A 94 26.63 -8.53 -1.54
CA ALA A 94 27.75 -9.39 -1.84
C ALA A 94 28.30 -9.88 -0.50
N THR A 95 27.93 -11.10 -0.15
CA THR A 95 28.60 -11.96 0.82
C THR A 95 28.38 -13.37 0.29
N GLY A 96 29.37 -14.17 -0.07
CA GLY A 96 30.82 -14.13 0.01
C GLY A 96 31.26 -15.55 -0.37
#